data_AF-A0A6I4NFV6-F1
#
_entry.id   AF-A0A6I4NFV6-F1
#
_cell.length_a   1.000
_cell.length_b   1.000
_cell.length_c   1.000
_cell.angle_alpha   90.00
_cell.angle_beta   90.00
_cell.angle_gamma   90.00
#
_symmetry.space_group_name_H-M   'P 1'
#
loop_
_entity.id
_entity.type
_entity.pdbx_description
1 polymer ?
#
loop_
_entity_poly.entity_id
_entity_poly.type
_entity_poly.pdbx_seq_one_letter_code
_entity_poly.pdbx_strand_id
1 'polypeptide(L)'
;MIRSTVPLLYDARNGEKSAIVEIEIPSWQTGQDGITYNVRDYAINNDVKEFISSKFVFYSWDQINSLNDYIESIYVYSGLTKKETEYLKVKHALLLETKTRPIYGSNANLWVLI
;
A
#
# COMPACT_ATOMS: atom_id res chain seq x y z
N MET A 1 -5.05 -3.43 0.45
CA MET A 1 -5.37 -2.11 -0.11
C MET A 1 -5.43 -1.12 1.03
N ILE A 2 -5.01 0.11 0.78
CA ILE A 2 -5.27 1.25 1.66
C ILE A 2 -5.95 2.33 0.83
N ARG A 3 -6.79 3.15 1.46
CA ARG A 3 -7.50 4.25 0.79
C ARG A 3 -7.45 5.50 1.62
N SER A 4 -7.38 6.64 0.95
CA SER A 4 -7.46 7.92 1.61
C SER A 4 -8.87 8.17 2.13
N THR A 5 -8.98 8.76 3.32
CA THR A 5 -10.27 9.15 3.93
C THR A 5 -10.76 10.48 3.40
N VAL A 6 -9.88 11.25 2.75
CA VAL A 6 -10.16 12.55 2.14
C VAL A 6 -9.60 12.59 0.71
N PRO A 7 -10.15 13.44 -0.18
CA PRO A 7 -9.57 13.64 -1.50
C PRO A 7 -8.14 14.15 -1.41
N LEU A 8 -7.25 13.55 -2.20
CA LEU A 8 -5.84 13.94 -2.34
C LEU A 8 -5.58 14.46 -3.74
N LEU A 9 -4.58 15.33 -3.86
CA LEU A 9 -4.15 15.86 -5.14
C LEU A 9 -3.24 14.85 -5.84
N TYR A 10 -3.44 14.66 -7.13
CA TYR A 10 -2.59 13.83 -7.98
C TYR A 10 -2.42 14.46 -9.36
N ASP A 11 -1.26 14.23 -9.95
CA ASP A 11 -0.96 14.69 -11.30
C ASP A 11 -1.68 13.80 -12.34
N ALA A 12 -2.64 14.39 -13.04
CA ALA A 12 -3.26 13.77 -14.20
C ALA A 12 -2.71 14.39 -15.49
N ARG A 13 -2.97 13.74 -16.64
CA ARG A 13 -2.51 14.25 -17.96
C ARG A 13 -2.95 15.68 -18.29
N ASN A 14 -4.07 16.14 -17.72
CA ASN A 14 -4.65 17.45 -17.98
C ASN A 14 -4.50 18.42 -16.78
N GLY A 15 -3.48 18.19 -15.95
CA GLY A 15 -3.22 18.96 -14.74
C GLY A 15 -3.58 18.21 -13.46
N GLU A 16 -3.38 18.88 -12.33
CA GLU A 16 -3.66 18.33 -11.01
C GLU A 16 -5.17 18.11 -10.82
N LYS A 17 -5.53 16.95 -10.30
CA LYS A 17 -6.91 16.58 -9.95
C LYS A 17 -6.98 16.21 -8.48
N SER A 18 -8.18 16.28 -7.91
CA SER A 18 -8.46 15.84 -6.55
C SER A 18 -9.44 14.66 -6.56
N ALA A 19 -9.09 13.57 -5.91
CA ALA A 19 -9.94 12.39 -5.75
C ALA A 19 -9.57 11.60 -4.50
N ILE A 20 -10.45 10.70 -4.05
CA ILE A 20 -10.07 9.68 -3.09
C ILE A 20 -9.02 8.77 -3.76
N VAL A 21 -7.89 8.52 -3.12
CA VAL A 21 -6.83 7.69 -3.67
C VAL A 21 -6.85 6.32 -3.01
N GLU A 22 -6.74 5.27 -3.81
CA GLU A 22 -6.58 3.90 -3.35
C GLU A 22 -5.27 3.32 -3.85
N ILE A 23 -4.51 2.70 -2.95
CA ILE A 23 -3.26 2.02 -3.27
C ILE A 23 -3.44 0.52 -3.06
N GLU A 24 -3.09 -0.23 -4.09
CA GLU A 24 -3.25 -1.68 -4.16
C GLU A 24 -1.96 -2.39 -4.51
N ILE A 25 -1.87 -3.62 -4.05
CA ILE A 25 -0.82 -4.56 -4.43
C ILE A 25 -1.52 -5.74 -5.12
N PRO A 26 -1.84 -5.62 -6.43
CA PRO A 26 -2.57 -6.65 -7.17
C PRO A 26 -1.76 -7.93 -7.39
N SER A 27 -0.42 -7.83 -7.43
CA SER A 27 0.45 -8.97 -7.62
C SER A 27 1.83 -8.72 -7.04
N TRP A 28 2.57 -9.80 -6.82
CA TRP A 28 3.97 -9.79 -6.44
C TRP A 28 4.68 -10.98 -7.07
N GLN A 29 6.01 -10.87 -7.18
CA GLN A 29 6.88 -11.94 -7.65
C GLN A 29 7.99 -12.14 -6.63
N THR A 30 8.16 -13.38 -6.19
CA THR A 30 9.29 -13.79 -5.35
C THR A 30 10.47 -14.15 -6.24
N GLY A 31 11.65 -13.64 -5.89
CA GLY A 31 12.93 -14.03 -6.46
C GLY A 31 13.81 -14.71 -5.40
N GLN A 32 15.04 -15.05 -5.80
CA GLN A 32 16.02 -15.63 -4.89
C GLN A 32 16.37 -14.68 -3.73
N ASP A 33 16.51 -13.39 -4.03
CA ASP A 33 17.04 -12.40 -3.08
C ASP A 33 15.96 -11.57 -2.37
N GLY A 34 14.70 -11.74 -2.75
CA GLY A 34 13.60 -10.97 -2.16
C GLY A 34 12.29 -11.07 -2.92
N ILE A 35 11.47 -10.03 -2.79
CA ILE A 35 10.13 -9.95 -3.35
C ILE A 35 9.93 -8.59 -4.04
N THR A 36 9.32 -8.63 -5.21
CA THR A 36 8.92 -7.44 -5.96
C THR A 36 7.42 -7.30 -5.94
N TYR A 37 6.91 -6.21 -5.40
CA TYR A 37 5.48 -5.88 -5.40
C TYR A 37 5.15 -4.98 -6.59
N ASN A 38 4.07 -5.30 -7.30
CA ASN A 38 3.41 -4.34 -8.18
C ASN A 38 2.51 -3.46 -7.30
N VAL A 39 2.85 -2.19 -7.15
CA VAL A 39 2.02 -1.20 -6.44
C VAL A 39 1.27 -0.39 -7.48
N ARG A 40 -0.05 -0.28 -7.32
CA ARG A 40 -0.92 0.49 -8.22
C ARG A 40 -1.73 1.50 -7.44
N ASP A 41 -1.81 2.69 -8.01
CA ASP A 41 -2.53 3.81 -7.45
C ASP A 41 -3.74 4.10 -8.32
N TYR A 42 -4.88 4.34 -7.69
CA TYR A 42 -6.14 4.60 -8.34
C TYR A 42 -6.84 5.82 -7.75
N ALA A 43 -7.47 6.62 -8.58
CA ALA A 43 -8.42 7.65 -8.18
C ALA A 43 -9.82 7.02 -8.13
N ILE A 44 -10.53 7.23 -7.04
CA ILE A 44 -11.91 6.77 -6.84
C ILE A 44 -12.83 7.97 -7.01
N ASN A 45 -13.60 7.98 -8.10
CA ASN A 45 -14.55 9.03 -8.45
C ASN A 45 -15.92 8.40 -8.65
N ASN A 46 -16.90 8.70 -7.78
CA ASN A 46 -18.26 8.11 -7.83
C ASN A 46 -18.23 6.57 -7.96
N ASP A 47 -17.45 5.91 -7.11
CA ASP A 47 -17.22 4.46 -7.11
C ASP A 47 -16.54 3.88 -8.38
N VAL A 48 -16.17 4.73 -9.34
CA VAL A 48 -15.37 4.35 -10.50
C VAL A 48 -13.90 4.49 -10.18
N LYS A 49 -13.16 3.40 -10.42
CA LYS A 49 -11.72 3.32 -10.22
C LYS A 49 -10.97 3.73 -11.48
N GLU A 50 -10.32 4.90 -11.46
CA GLU A 50 -9.47 5.41 -12.52
C GLU A 50 -7.99 5.11 -12.18
N PHE A 51 -7.25 4.51 -13.09
CA PHE A 51 -5.83 4.20 -12.89
C PHE A 51 -4.98 5.49 -12.93
N ILE A 52 -4.17 5.70 -11.89
CA ILE A 52 -3.22 6.82 -11.82
C ILE A 52 -1.84 6.35 -12.28
N SER A 53 -1.26 5.39 -11.55
CA SER A 53 0.11 4.94 -11.79
C SER A 53 0.35 3.51 -11.32
N SER A 54 1.45 2.91 -11.80
CA SER A 54 1.95 1.61 -11.35
C SER A 54 3.46 1.68 -11.24
N LYS A 55 3.99 1.07 -10.18
CA LYS A 55 5.43 0.92 -9.96
C LYS A 55 5.74 -0.46 -9.39
N PHE A 56 6.90 -0.99 -9.74
CA PHE A 56 7.44 -2.17 -9.09
C PHE A 56 8.37 -1.75 -7.98
N VAL A 57 8.17 -2.29 -6.78
CA VAL A 57 8.99 -2.01 -5.60
C VAL A 57 9.59 -3.32 -5.10
N PHE A 58 10.92 -3.39 -5.08
CA PHE A 58 11.67 -4.54 -4.59
C PHE A 58 12.03 -4.35 -3.11
N TYR A 59 11.90 -5.44 -2.35
CA TYR A 59 12.40 -5.55 -0.99
C TYR A 59 13.22 -6.85 -0.86
N SER A 60 14.40 -6.76 -0.26
CA SER A 60 15.20 -7.94 0.07
C SER A 60 14.54 -8.78 1.18
N TRP A 61 14.91 -10.05 1.30
CA TRP A 61 14.42 -10.89 2.41
C TRP A 61 14.73 -10.32 3.79
N ASP A 62 15.90 -9.71 3.98
CA ASP A 62 16.27 -9.07 5.25
C ASP A 62 15.36 -7.88 5.58
N GLN A 63 14.99 -7.08 4.57
CA GLN A 63 14.04 -5.97 4.75
C GLN A 63 12.65 -6.48 5.10
N ILE A 64 12.18 -7.55 4.43
CA ILE A 64 10.88 -8.16 4.70
C ILE A 64 10.84 -8.78 6.09
N ASN A 65 11.89 -9.50 6.50
CA ASN A 65 11.96 -10.13 7.82
C ASN A 65 11.96 -9.07 8.92
N SER A 66 12.79 -8.03 8.79
CA SER A 66 12.84 -6.92 9.74
C SER A 66 11.49 -6.19 9.84
N LEU A 67 10.82 -5.98 8.71
CA LEU A 67 9.51 -5.35 8.67
C LEU A 67 8.43 -6.25 9.30
N ASN A 68 8.49 -7.56 9.06
CA ASN A 68 7.57 -8.52 9.66
C ASN A 68 7.71 -8.54 11.18
N ASP A 69 8.94 -8.59 11.71
CA ASP A 69 9.19 -8.56 13.16
C ASP A 69 8.61 -7.30 13.80
N TYR A 70 8.81 -6.13 13.17
CA TYR A 70 8.23 -4.88 13.63
C TYR A 70 6.70 -4.90 13.60
N ILE A 71 6.11 -5.37 12.50
CA ILE A 71 4.66 -5.44 12.33
C ILE A 71 4.03 -6.42 13.34
N GLU A 72 4.64 -7.57 13.58
CA GLU A 72 4.17 -8.57 14.55
C GLU A 72 4.33 -8.09 16.00
N SER A 73 5.22 -7.14 16.28
CA SER A 73 5.30 -6.49 17.60
C SER A 73 4.12 -5.55 17.90
N ILE A 74 3.38 -5.13 16.86
CA ILE A 74 2.28 -4.16 16.96
C ILE A 74 0.92 -4.82 16.75
N TYR A 75 0.85 -5.82 15.87
CA TYR A 75 -0.40 -6.42 15.41
C TYR A 75 -0.46 -7.93 15.69
N VAL A 76 -1.64 -8.42 16.06
CA VAL A 76 -1.90 -9.84 16.33
C VAL A 76 -2.51 -10.51 15.10
N TYR A 77 -1.95 -11.63 14.67
CA TYR A 77 -2.34 -12.38 13.45
C TYR A 77 -2.96 -13.76 13.73
N SER A 78 -3.43 -14.01 14.97
CA SER A 78 -4.01 -15.30 15.35
C SER A 78 -5.29 -15.62 14.58
N GLY A 79 -5.49 -16.89 14.22
CA GLY A 79 -6.73 -17.37 13.60
C GLY A 79 -6.84 -17.16 12.09
N LEU A 80 -5.80 -16.60 11.45
CA LEU A 80 -5.69 -16.46 10.00
C LEU A 80 -4.89 -17.60 9.39
N THR A 81 -5.20 -17.97 8.14
CA THR A 81 -4.32 -18.84 7.36
C THR A 81 -2.99 -18.13 7.06
N LYS A 82 -1.96 -18.91 6.68
CA LYS A 82 -0.66 -18.35 6.29
C LYS A 82 -0.80 -17.29 5.19
N LYS A 83 -1.61 -17.57 4.17
CA LYS A 83 -1.85 -16.67 3.03
C LYS A 83 -2.55 -15.38 3.47
N GLU A 84 -3.55 -15.46 4.32
CA GLU A 84 -4.25 -14.28 4.86
C GLU A 84 -3.33 -13.44 5.74
N THR A 85 -2.50 -14.09 6.55
CA THR A 85 -1.49 -13.42 7.38
C THR A 85 -0.49 -12.65 6.53
N GLU A 86 0.08 -13.27 5.50
CA GLU A 86 1.00 -12.60 4.58
C GLU A 86 0.33 -11.41 3.89
N TYR A 87 -0.91 -11.58 3.43
CA TYR A 87 -1.63 -10.50 2.78
C TYR A 87 -1.90 -9.33 3.74
N LEU A 88 -2.31 -9.62 4.98
CA LEU A 88 -2.60 -8.59 5.97
C LEU A 88 -1.32 -7.86 6.42
N LYS A 89 -0.20 -8.58 6.58
CA LYS A 89 1.12 -7.97 6.85
C LYS A 89 1.52 -7.00 5.74
N VAL A 90 1.35 -7.38 4.48
CA VAL A 90 1.62 -6.50 3.33
C VAL A 90 0.73 -5.25 3.37
N LYS A 91 -0.55 -5.38 3.74
CA LYS A 91 -1.44 -4.21 3.92
C LYS A 91 -0.97 -3.30 5.07
N HIS A 92 -0.59 -3.86 6.22
CA HIS A 92 -0.08 -3.09 7.35
C HIS A 92 1.25 -2.40 7.01
N ALA A 93 2.15 -3.09 6.30
CA ALA A 93 3.38 -2.51 5.77
C ALA A 93 3.10 -1.29 4.89
N LEU A 94 2.15 -1.40 3.96
CA LEU A 94 1.76 -0.29 3.10
C LEU A 94 1.23 0.90 3.89
N LEU A 95 0.41 0.66 4.92
CA LEU A 95 -0.07 1.71 5.81
C LEU A 95 1.09 2.36 6.59
N LEU A 96 2.03 1.57 7.10
CA LEU A 96 3.21 2.08 7.81
C LEU A 96 4.11 2.93 6.90
N GLU A 97 4.30 2.55 5.64
CA GLU A 97 5.09 3.31 4.67
C GLU A 97 4.53 4.73 4.50
N THR A 98 3.20 4.91 4.53
CA THR A 98 2.56 6.23 4.48
C THR A 98 2.83 7.11 5.70
N LYS A 99 3.25 6.52 6.85
CA LYS A 99 3.66 7.26 8.05
C LYS A 99 5.06 7.83 7.90
N THR A 100 5.96 7.06 7.30
CA THR A 100 7.37 7.41 7.16
C THR A 100 7.66 8.23 5.92
N ARG A 101 6.83 8.08 4.88
CA ARG A 101 6.96 8.80 3.61
C ARG A 101 5.58 9.33 3.17
N PRO A 102 5.34 10.64 3.30
CA PRO A 102 4.13 11.28 2.80
C PRO A 102 3.90 10.92 1.32
N ILE A 103 2.73 10.35 1.01
CA ILE A 103 2.32 10.04 -0.37
C ILE A 103 1.27 11.10 -0.77
N TYR A 104 1.37 11.67 -1.97
CA TYR A 104 0.44 12.72 -2.44
C TYR A 104 0.32 13.91 -1.47
N GLY A 105 1.43 14.30 -0.82
CA GLY A 105 1.44 15.39 0.17
C GLY A 105 0.61 15.11 1.44
N SER A 106 0.17 13.88 1.64
CA SER A 106 -0.72 13.48 2.74
C SER A 106 0.03 12.82 3.90
N ASN A 107 -0.59 12.77 5.07
CA ASN A 107 -0.09 12.03 6.22
C ASN A 107 -0.85 10.72 6.41
N ALA A 108 -0.26 9.77 7.14
CA ALA A 108 -0.86 8.46 7.37
C ALA A 108 -2.22 8.43 8.07
N ASN A 109 -2.58 9.47 8.84
CA ASN A 109 -3.89 9.51 9.51
C ASN A 109 -5.02 9.73 8.50
N LEU A 110 -4.68 10.13 7.27
CA LEU A 110 -5.60 10.24 6.16
C LEU A 110 -5.77 8.92 5.39
N TRP A 111 -5.19 7.81 5.86
CA TRP A 111 -5.27 6.51 5.19
C TRP A 111 -5.87 5.45 6.10
N VAL A 112 -6.70 4.60 5.52
CA VAL A 112 -7.31 3.46 6.21
C VAL A 112 -7.08 2.17 5.44
N LEU A 113 -7.00 1.07 6.18
CA LEU A 113 -7.04 -0.27 5.61
C LEU A 113 -8.46 -0.58 5.14
N ILE A 114 -8.55 -1.24 3.99
CA ILE A 114 -9.79 -1.83 3.46
C ILE A 114 -9.57 -3.31 3.14
#